data_AF-A0A5B6UQD6-F1
#
_entry.id   AF-A0A5B6UQD6-F1
#
_cell.length_a   1.000
_cell.length_b   1.000
_cell.length_c   1.000
_cell.angle_alpha   90.00
_cell.angle_beta   90.00
_cell.angle_gamma   90.00
#
_symmetry.space_group_name_H-M   'P 1'
#
loop_
_entity.id
_entity.type
_entity.pdbx_description
1 polymer ?
#
loop_
_entity_poly.entity_id
_entity_poly.type
_entity_poly.pdbx_seq_one_letter_code
_entity_poly.pdbx_strand_id
1 'polypeptide(L)'
;MNICEQCGYHLKMSSSDRIKVSIDPGTWGPMDEDMISLDPIEFQSGEELYKDRIDFYQTTIRLTRAIQTGTGQLNSIPITIRCVLPEEHACTKELFYVSILTSLTTGGVTASFGKRVIEQTLNKTISEGSQAAEYLFHKGLFNLIVPRNPLKGILSELV
;
A
#
# COMPACT_ATOMS: atom_id res chain seq x y z
N MET A 1 0.92 16.28 3.05
CA MET A 1 1.74 15.04 3.16
C MET A 1 1.37 14.12 4.33
N ASN A 2 0.30 14.37 5.12
CA ASN A 2 -0.15 13.53 6.25
C ASN A 2 1.00 13.08 7.17
N ILE A 3 1.79 14.03 7.68
CA ILE A 3 2.85 13.81 8.66
C ILE A 3 2.51 14.65 9.90
N CYS A 4 2.67 14.10 11.09
CA CYS A 4 2.58 14.84 12.34
C CYS A 4 3.77 15.80 12.46
N GLU A 5 3.50 17.10 12.61
CA GLU A 5 4.54 18.13 12.70
C GLU A 5 5.37 18.06 13.98
N GLN A 6 4.81 17.47 15.05
CA GLN A 6 5.48 17.41 16.36
C GLN A 6 6.47 16.24 16.46
N CYS A 7 6.14 15.08 15.87
CA CYS A 7 6.95 13.87 16.01
C CYS A 7 7.40 13.26 14.68
N GLY A 8 7.10 13.88 13.54
CA GLY A 8 7.46 13.34 12.21
C GLY A 8 6.65 12.10 11.82
N TYR A 9 5.60 11.78 12.58
CA TYR A 9 4.88 10.54 12.40
C TYR A 9 4.04 10.49 11.12
N HIS A 10 4.20 9.42 10.33
CA HIS A 10 3.47 9.22 9.10
C HIS A 10 2.03 8.76 9.36
N LEU A 11 1.06 9.67 9.26
CA LEU A 11 -0.37 9.41 9.44
C LEU A 11 -0.95 8.61 8.26
N LYS A 12 -2.12 7.98 8.45
CA LYS A 12 -2.85 7.33 7.36
C LYS A 12 -3.14 8.32 6.23
N MET A 13 -3.09 7.84 4.99
CA MET A 13 -3.33 8.64 3.79
C MET A 13 -4.15 7.78 2.82
N SER A 14 -5.15 8.38 2.17
CA SER A 14 -5.97 7.70 1.17
C SER A 14 -5.12 7.32 -0.06
N SER A 15 -5.53 6.29 -0.80
CA SER A 15 -4.90 5.93 -2.07
C SER A 15 -4.90 7.09 -3.07
N SER A 16 -6.00 7.83 -3.15
CA SER A 16 -6.13 8.96 -4.06
C SER A 16 -5.20 10.11 -3.71
N ASP A 17 -5.01 10.41 -2.42
CA ASP A 17 -4.02 11.41 -2.00
C ASP A 17 -2.58 10.94 -2.27
N ARG A 18 -2.31 9.65 -2.08
CA ARG A 18 -1.00 9.05 -2.38
C ARG A 18 -0.67 9.17 -3.87
N ILE A 19 -1.61 8.87 -4.74
CA ILE A 19 -1.44 9.02 -6.20
C ILE A 19 -1.16 10.48 -6.53
N LYS A 20 -1.99 11.41 -6.04
CA LYS A 20 -1.85 12.86 -6.30
C LYS A 20 -0.49 13.42 -5.91
N VAL A 21 0.11 12.98 -4.80
CA VAL A 21 1.44 13.47 -4.38
C VAL A 21 2.60 12.79 -5.13
N SER A 22 2.34 11.65 -5.80
CA SER A 22 3.38 10.87 -6.47
C SER A 22 3.56 11.23 -7.95
N ILE A 23 2.55 11.82 -8.60
CA ILE A 23 2.57 12.16 -10.03
C ILE A 23 2.51 13.67 -10.27
N ASP A 24 2.62 14.05 -11.53
CA ASP A 24 2.43 15.41 -11.99
C ASP A 24 0.94 15.77 -11.98
N PRO A 25 0.57 16.97 -11.47
CA PRO A 25 -0.82 17.39 -11.40
C PRO A 25 -1.52 17.33 -12.76
N GLY A 26 -2.75 16.81 -12.80
CA GLY A 26 -3.56 16.74 -14.02
C GLY A 26 -3.19 15.61 -14.99
N THR A 27 -2.24 14.73 -14.63
CA THR A 27 -1.80 13.64 -15.51
C THR A 27 -2.42 12.28 -15.18
N TRP A 28 -3.25 12.20 -14.13
CA TRP A 28 -3.88 10.95 -13.71
C TRP A 28 -4.89 10.44 -14.75
N GLY A 29 -4.60 9.29 -15.35
CA GLY A 29 -5.53 8.52 -16.16
C GLY A 29 -5.88 7.22 -15.44
N PRO A 30 -7.01 7.14 -14.70
CA PRO A 30 -7.41 5.92 -14.01
C PRO A 30 -7.70 4.79 -15.01
N MET A 31 -7.51 3.55 -14.57
CA MET A 31 -7.78 2.34 -15.34
C MET A 31 -8.70 1.41 -14.57
N ASP A 32 -9.60 0.75 -15.30
CA ASP A 32 -10.51 -0.27 -14.79
C ASP A 32 -11.39 0.23 -13.63
N GLU A 33 -11.92 1.46 -13.66
CA GLU A 33 -12.70 2.03 -12.54
C GLU A 33 -13.99 1.24 -12.23
N ASP A 34 -14.52 0.56 -13.24
CA ASP A 34 -15.76 -0.20 -13.25
C ASP A 34 -15.63 -1.65 -12.74
N MET A 35 -14.41 -2.16 -12.52
CA MET A 35 -14.24 -3.51 -11.95
C MET A 35 -14.67 -3.55 -10.47
N ILE A 36 -15.44 -4.58 -10.11
CA ILE A 36 -16.03 -4.76 -8.78
C ILE A 36 -15.65 -6.11 -8.18
N SER A 37 -15.58 -6.19 -6.86
CA SER A 37 -15.44 -7.46 -6.14
C SER A 37 -16.76 -8.23 -6.17
N LEU A 38 -16.68 -9.54 -6.46
CA LEU A 38 -17.80 -10.47 -6.38
C LEU A 38 -17.55 -11.47 -5.26
N ASP A 39 -18.59 -12.21 -4.88
CA ASP A 39 -18.52 -13.33 -3.93
C ASP A 39 -18.93 -14.65 -4.61
N PRO A 40 -18.06 -15.29 -5.40
CA PRO A 40 -18.41 -16.50 -6.15
C PRO A 40 -18.67 -17.72 -5.27
N ILE A 41 -18.22 -17.71 -4.01
CA ILE A 41 -18.33 -18.85 -3.08
C ILE A 41 -19.42 -18.65 -2.03
N GLU A 42 -20.15 -17.52 -2.09
CA GLU A 42 -21.22 -17.16 -1.16
C GLU A 42 -20.75 -17.25 0.31
N PHE A 43 -19.61 -16.61 0.61
CA PHE A 43 -18.97 -16.75 1.91
C PHE A 43 -19.80 -16.13 3.04
N GLN A 44 -20.08 -16.95 4.06
CA GLN A 44 -20.79 -16.54 5.26
C GLN A 44 -19.84 -16.43 6.44
N SER A 45 -19.75 -15.25 7.04
CA SER A 45 -18.88 -14.98 8.19
C SER A 45 -19.71 -14.89 9.47
N GLY A 46 -20.24 -16.02 9.95
CA GLY A 46 -21.14 -16.03 11.10
C GLY A 46 -22.53 -15.51 10.70
N GLU A 47 -22.97 -14.40 11.31
CA GLU A 47 -24.30 -13.81 11.05
C GLU A 47 -24.33 -12.83 9.87
N GLU A 48 -23.18 -12.51 9.27
CA GLU A 48 -23.05 -11.50 8.21
C GLU A 48 -22.57 -12.13 6.90
N LEU A 49 -23.20 -11.74 5.78
CA LEU A 49 -22.77 -12.15 4.45
C LEU A 49 -21.57 -11.32 4.00
N TYR A 50 -20.62 -11.94 3.31
CA TYR A 50 -19.46 -11.22 2.79
C TYR A 50 -19.84 -10.10 1.80
N LYS A 51 -20.92 -10.31 1.05
CA LYS A 51 -21.50 -9.28 0.16
C LYS A 51 -21.86 -7.99 0.90
N ASP A 52 -22.44 -8.08 2.09
CA ASP A 52 -22.83 -6.90 2.88
C ASP A 52 -21.60 -6.09 3.30
N ARG A 53 -20.48 -6.78 3.59
CA ARG A 53 -19.19 -6.13 3.88
C ARG A 53 -18.64 -5.39 2.67
N ILE A 54 -18.70 -6.01 1.49
CA ILE A 54 -18.27 -5.37 0.24
C ILE A 54 -19.06 -4.08 0.03
N ASP A 55 -20.40 -4.15 0.10
CA ASP A 55 -21.28 -3.01 -0.11
C ASP A 55 -21.02 -1.89 0.93
N PHE A 56 -20.82 -2.25 2.20
CA PHE A 56 -20.47 -1.32 3.27
C PHE A 56 -19.16 -0.57 2.98
N TYR A 57 -18.09 -1.28 2.60
CA TYR A 57 -16.79 -0.66 2.32
C TYR A 57 -16.84 0.19 1.06
N GLN A 58 -17.49 -0.28 0.00
CA GLN A 58 -17.66 0.48 -1.24
C GLN A 58 -18.41 1.80 -0.98
N THR A 59 -19.45 1.77 -0.15
CA THR A 59 -20.23 2.97 0.22
C THR A 59 -19.42 3.93 1.10
N THR A 60 -18.69 3.39 2.08
CA THR A 60 -17.92 4.18 3.06
C THR A 60 -16.72 4.88 2.40
N ILE A 61 -15.97 4.15 1.58
CA ILE A 61 -14.70 4.60 1.00
C ILE A 61 -14.93 5.24 -0.38
N ARG A 62 -16.11 5.03 -0.99
CA ARG A 62 -16.47 5.47 -2.35
C ARG A 62 -15.51 4.94 -3.41
N LEU A 63 -15.02 3.71 -3.21
CA LEU A 63 -14.16 3.01 -4.15
C LEU A 63 -14.77 1.64 -4.45
N THR A 64 -14.71 1.23 -5.71
CA THR A 64 -15.23 -0.06 -6.18
C THR A 64 -14.39 -1.25 -5.69
N ARG A 65 -13.11 -1.01 -5.36
CA ARG A 65 -12.17 -2.02 -4.85
C ARG A 65 -11.08 -1.41 -3.95
N ALA A 66 -10.24 -2.27 -3.40
CA ALA A 66 -9.08 -1.90 -2.58
C ALA A 66 -7.88 -1.37 -3.40
N ILE A 67 -7.86 -1.52 -4.72
CA ILE A 67 -6.74 -1.10 -5.58
C ILE A 67 -7.17 0.06 -6.49
N GLN A 68 -6.31 1.07 -6.62
CA GLN A 68 -6.39 2.04 -7.72
C GLN A 68 -5.22 1.83 -8.67
N THR A 69 -5.54 1.61 -9.94
CA THR A 69 -4.59 1.48 -11.05
C THR A 69 -4.78 2.60 -12.04
N GLY A 70 -3.69 3.06 -12.65
CA GLY A 70 -3.76 4.08 -13.66
C GLY A 70 -2.40 4.48 -14.20
N THR A 71 -2.44 5.38 -15.17
CA THR A 71 -1.26 6.01 -15.75
C THR A 71 -1.12 7.44 -15.22
N GLY A 72 0.11 7.93 -15.24
CA GLY A 72 0.44 9.30 -14.88
C GLY A 72 1.78 9.70 -15.45
N GLN A 73 2.20 10.93 -15.18
CA GLN A 73 3.56 11.37 -15.47
C GLN A 73 4.30 11.70 -14.18
N LEU A 74 5.59 11.44 -14.15
CA LEU A 74 6.50 11.89 -13.11
C LEU A 74 7.63 12.66 -13.78
N ASN A 75 7.66 13.98 -13.59
CA ASN A 75 8.59 14.86 -14.29
C ASN A 75 8.55 14.65 -15.82
N SER A 76 7.33 14.60 -16.38
CA SER A 76 7.05 14.32 -17.80
C SER A 76 7.41 12.90 -18.29
N ILE A 77 7.88 12.00 -17.42
CA ILE A 77 8.12 10.60 -17.77
C ILE A 77 6.82 9.81 -17.55
N PRO A 78 6.28 9.11 -18.58
CA PRO A 78 5.07 8.32 -18.44
C PRO A 78 5.33 7.10 -17.53
N ILE A 79 4.49 6.95 -16.51
CA ILE A 79 4.56 5.85 -15.55
C ILE A 79 3.19 5.22 -15.34
N THR A 80 3.20 3.95 -14.94
CA THR A 80 2.01 3.24 -14.46
C THR A 80 2.10 3.15 -12.94
N ILE A 81 1.04 3.56 -12.25
CA ILE A 81 0.94 3.46 -10.79
C ILE A 81 -0.14 2.46 -10.42
N ARG A 82 0.20 1.62 -9.44
CA ARG A 82 -0.74 0.78 -8.71
C ARG A 82 -0.63 1.13 -7.23
N CYS A 83 -1.69 1.70 -6.67
CA CYS A 83 -1.79 1.98 -5.24
C CYS A 83 -2.76 0.99 -4.60
N VAL A 84 -2.22 0.12 -3.74
CA VAL A 84 -2.96 -0.97 -3.10
C VAL A 84 -3.35 -0.55 -1.67
N LEU A 85 -4.63 -0.63 -1.34
CA LEU A 85 -5.11 -0.91 0.02
C LEU A 85 -5.07 -2.44 0.15
N PRO A 86 -4.62 -2.98 1.30
CA PRO A 86 -3.91 -4.26 1.37
C PRO A 86 -4.69 -5.40 0.69
N GLU A 87 -4.23 -5.81 -0.49
CA GLU A 87 -4.09 -7.18 -1.01
C GLU A 87 -3.93 -7.17 -2.55
N GLU A 88 -3.29 -8.23 -3.05
CA GLU A 88 -3.26 -8.72 -4.44
C GLU A 88 -2.20 -8.24 -5.46
N HIS A 89 -2.07 -9.11 -6.47
CA HIS A 89 -0.93 -9.36 -7.36
C HIS A 89 -0.81 -8.40 -8.55
N ALA A 90 0.43 -8.18 -8.99
CA ALA A 90 0.77 -7.41 -10.17
C ALA A 90 0.77 -8.28 -11.44
N CYS A 91 0.06 -7.83 -12.49
CA CYS A 91 0.21 -8.36 -13.85
C CYS A 91 1.51 -7.81 -14.48
N THR A 92 2.42 -8.70 -14.89
CA THR A 92 3.76 -8.41 -15.38
C THR A 92 3.76 -8.14 -16.90
N LYS A 93 4.08 -6.91 -17.27
CA LYS A 93 4.76 -6.58 -18.54
C LYS A 93 6.26 -6.40 -18.24
N GLU A 94 7.16 -6.54 -19.21
CA GLU A 94 8.60 -6.25 -19.07
C GLU A 94 8.84 -4.74 -18.88
N LEU A 95 8.44 -4.22 -17.72
CA LEU A 95 8.60 -2.84 -17.31
C LEU A 95 9.50 -2.77 -16.08
N PHE A 96 10.30 -1.71 -15.99
CA PHE A 96 11.03 -1.39 -14.77
C PHE A 96 10.06 -1.21 -13.60
N TYR A 97 10.26 -1.94 -12.51
CA TYR A 97 9.32 -2.02 -11.41
C TYR A 97 9.95 -1.54 -10.10
N VAL A 98 9.35 -0.51 -9.50
CA VAL A 98 9.73 0.01 -8.18
C VAL A 98 8.63 -0.34 -7.18
N SER A 99 8.94 -1.23 -6.24
CA SER A 99 8.04 -1.57 -5.12
C SER A 99 8.11 -0.49 -4.05
N ILE A 100 7.07 0.33 -3.92
CA ILE A 100 6.96 1.28 -2.81
C ILE A 100 6.05 0.69 -1.73
N LEU A 101 6.66 0.08 -0.72
CA LEU A 101 5.93 -0.42 0.43
C LEU A 101 5.60 0.74 1.37
N THR A 102 4.34 1.17 1.33
CA THR A 102 3.84 2.32 2.10
C THR A 102 2.91 1.86 3.22
N SER A 103 3.48 1.11 4.17
CA SER A 103 2.95 0.88 5.51
C SER A 103 4.11 0.54 6.46
N LEU A 104 4.14 0.97 7.73
CA LEU A 104 3.00 1.41 8.54
C LEU A 104 3.28 2.71 9.32
N THR A 105 2.18 3.41 9.59
CA THR A 105 1.93 4.03 10.90
C THR A 105 2.50 3.15 12.03
N THR A 106 3.61 3.57 12.67
CA THR A 106 4.33 3.04 13.86
C THR A 106 4.37 1.52 13.90
N GLY A 107 5.52 0.92 13.57
CA GLY A 107 5.76 -0.51 13.75
C GLY A 107 5.38 -1.34 12.52
N GLY A 108 5.76 -0.88 11.33
CA GLY A 108 5.32 -1.48 10.09
C GLY A 108 5.88 -2.86 9.79
N VAL A 109 5.15 -3.88 10.22
CA VAL A 109 5.42 -5.29 9.94
C VAL A 109 5.36 -5.57 8.45
N THR A 110 6.51 -5.74 7.80
CA THR A 110 6.59 -6.49 6.55
C THR A 110 7.10 -7.88 6.89
N ALA A 111 6.21 -8.87 6.89
CA ALA A 111 6.58 -10.24 7.19
C ALA A 111 5.63 -11.21 6.51
N SER A 112 6.14 -12.39 6.19
CA SER A 112 5.32 -13.50 5.71
C SER A 112 4.29 -13.96 6.75
N PHE A 113 4.58 -13.74 8.04
CA PHE A 113 3.70 -14.09 9.15
C PHE A 113 3.62 -12.93 10.14
N GLY A 114 2.43 -12.64 10.65
CA GLY A 114 2.25 -11.66 11.71
C GLY A 114 2.93 -12.09 13.01
N LYS A 115 3.44 -11.13 13.79
CA LYS A 115 4.12 -11.37 15.09
C LYS A 115 3.42 -12.42 15.95
N ARG A 116 2.09 -12.30 16.11
CA ARG A 116 1.28 -13.25 16.90
C ARG A 116 1.45 -14.70 16.46
N VAL A 117 1.41 -14.96 15.15
CA VAL A 117 1.55 -16.32 14.59
C VAL A 117 2.96 -16.85 14.88
N ILE A 118 3.99 -16.03 14.67
CA ILE A 118 5.39 -16.42 14.90
C ILE A 118 5.63 -16.78 16.38
N GLU A 119 5.15 -15.95 17.30
CA GLU A 119 5.32 -16.18 18.74
C GLU A 119 4.61 -17.46 19.20
N GLN A 120 3.41 -17.72 18.68
CA GLN A 120 2.66 -18.95 18.95
C GLN A 120 3.37 -20.20 18.40
N THR A 121 3.93 -20.14 17.18
CA THR A 121 4.63 -21.27 16.58
C THR A 121 5.97 -21.56 17.26
N LEU A 122 6.72 -20.54 17.64
CA LEU A 122 8.06 -20.69 18.23
C LEU A 122 8.05 -20.81 19.76
N ASN A 123 6.91 -20.55 20.41
CA ASN A 123 6.75 -20.42 21.86
C ASN A 123 7.82 -19.50 22.49
N LYS A 124 8.10 -18.37 21.80
CA LYS A 124 9.11 -17.38 22.19
C LYS A 124 8.59 -15.98 21.86
N THR A 125 8.91 -15.02 22.72
CA THR A 125 8.63 -13.60 22.48
C THR A 125 9.55 -13.05 21.39
N ILE A 126 8.98 -12.32 20.45
CA ILE A 126 9.72 -11.66 19.37
C ILE A 126 10.06 -10.24 19.82
N SER A 127 11.30 -9.80 19.54
CA SER A 127 11.72 -8.43 19.86
C SER A 127 10.83 -7.40 19.16
N GLU A 128 10.48 -6.35 19.87
CA GLU A 128 9.79 -5.20 19.29
C GLU A 128 10.59 -4.61 18.12
N GLY A 129 9.89 -4.22 17.07
CA GLY A 129 10.50 -3.64 15.87
C GLY A 129 11.25 -4.63 14.94
N SER A 130 11.31 -5.92 15.26
CA SER A 130 11.92 -6.96 14.39
C SER A 130 11.30 -7.10 13.00
N GLN A 131 10.11 -6.55 12.78
CA GLN A 131 9.45 -6.54 11.48
C GLN A 131 9.32 -5.12 10.92
N ALA A 132 9.88 -4.10 11.59
CA ALA A 132 9.84 -2.72 11.16
C ALA A 132 10.82 -2.46 10.00
N ALA A 133 10.57 -1.38 9.26
CA ALA A 133 11.34 -1.03 8.06
C ALA A 133 12.85 -0.89 8.37
N GLU A 134 13.18 -0.26 9.48
CA GLU A 134 14.55 -0.02 9.94
C GLU A 134 15.30 -1.34 10.18
N TYR A 135 14.66 -2.28 10.88
CA TYR A 135 15.25 -3.58 11.16
C TYR A 135 15.47 -4.38 9.87
N LEU A 136 14.48 -4.41 8.97
CA LEU A 136 14.53 -5.15 7.72
C LEU A 136 15.54 -4.53 6.72
N PHE A 137 15.71 -3.21 6.73
CA PHE A 137 16.76 -2.53 5.97
C PHE A 137 18.16 -2.97 6.43
N HIS A 138 18.40 -3.04 7.74
CA HIS A 138 19.66 -3.57 8.27
C HIS A 138 19.90 -5.06 7.96
N LYS A 139 18.85 -5.82 7.60
CA LYS A 139 18.95 -7.21 7.13
C LYS A 139 19.10 -7.32 5.61
N GLY A 140 19.17 -6.20 4.89
CA GLY A 140 19.35 -6.17 3.43
C GLY A 140 18.07 -6.49 2.64
N LEU A 141 16.89 -6.44 3.27
CA LEU A 141 15.61 -6.69 2.60
C LEU A 141 15.09 -5.47 1.83
N PHE A 142 15.54 -4.27 2.19
CA PHE A 142 15.16 -3.02 1.52
C PHE A 142 16.40 -2.29 1.01
N ASN A 143 16.29 -1.72 -0.19
CA ASN A 143 17.37 -0.92 -0.79
C ASN A 143 17.45 0.49 -0.21
N LEU A 144 16.29 1.11 0.08
CA LEU A 144 16.19 2.50 0.55
C LEU A 144 15.05 2.65 1.56
N ILE A 145 15.26 3.50 2.57
CA ILE A 145 14.19 4.05 3.42
C ILE A 145 14.07 5.54 3.12
N VAL A 146 12.88 5.96 2.70
CA VAL A 146 12.64 7.32 2.19
C VAL A 146 11.52 7.98 2.98
N PRO A 147 11.76 9.14 3.63
CA PRO A 147 10.69 9.95 4.21
C PRO A 147 9.71 10.42 3.13
N ARG A 148 8.46 10.70 3.50
CA ARG A 148 7.43 11.07 2.51
C ARG A 148 7.73 12.36 1.74
N ASN A 149 8.40 13.33 2.35
CA ASN A 149 8.67 14.63 1.74
C ASN A 149 9.55 14.53 0.46
N PRO A 150 10.73 13.89 0.49
CA PRO A 150 11.57 13.75 -0.70
C PRO A 150 11.14 12.62 -1.65
N LEU A 151 10.09 11.86 -1.34
CA LEU A 151 9.73 10.64 -2.07
C LEU A 151 9.59 10.87 -3.59
N LYS A 152 8.85 11.91 -4.01
CA LYS A 152 8.65 12.21 -5.44
C LYS A 152 9.98 12.52 -6.14
N GLY A 153 10.88 13.25 -5.49
CA GLY A 153 12.21 13.57 -6.03
C GLY A 153 13.06 12.32 -6.21
N ILE A 154 13.11 11.46 -5.19
CA ILE A 154 13.87 10.20 -5.24
C ILE A 154 13.30 9.26 -6.29
N LEU A 155 11.97 9.15 -6.42
CA LEU A 155 11.36 8.34 -7.48
C LEU A 155 11.76 8.85 -8.87
N SER A 156 11.90 10.17 -9.05
CA SER A 156 12.35 10.72 -10.33
C SER A 156 13.82 10.44 -10.63
N GLU A 157 14.67 10.21 -9.63
CA GLU A 157 16.08 9.87 -9.85
C GLU A 157 16.26 8.39 -10.21
N LEU A 158 15.25 7.55 -9.92
CA LEU A 158 15.28 6.12 -10.19
C LEU A 158 14.77 5.72 -11.58
N VAL A 159 14.07 6.64 -12.28
CA VAL A 159 13.39 6.39 -13.55
C VAL A 159 14.06 7.18 -14.67
#